data_AF-Q9XQR1-F1
#
_entry.id   AF-Q9XQR1-F1
#
_cell.length_a   1.000
_cell.length_b   1.000
_cell.length_c   1.000
_cell.angle_alpha   90.00
_cell.angle_beta   90.00
_cell.angle_gamma   90.00
#
_symmetry.space_group_name_H-M   'P 1'
#
loop_
_entity.id
_entity.type
_entity.pdbx_description
1 polymer ?
#
loop_
_entity_poly.entity_id
_entity_poly.type
_entity_poly.pdbx_seq_one_letter_code
_entity_poly.pdbx_strand_id
1 'polypeptide(L)'
;EPFDYYMFGQNYIRPLVDYRNSYVGNISIFQDMEQKLQQGHNVVLMSNHQTEADPAIIALLLERSNPWISENIVYVAGDRVVTDPLCKPFSMGRNLICVYSKKHM
;
A
#
# COMPACT_ATOMS: atom_id res chain seq x y z
N GLU A 1 9.31 -14.70 -2.03
CA GLU A 1 10.07 -15.96 -2.12
C GLU A 1 10.72 -16.35 -0.80
N PRO A 2 10.59 -17.60 -0.33
CA PRO A 2 9.86 -18.72 -0.96
C PRO A 2 8.34 -18.61 -0.85
N PHE A 3 7.84 -17.67 -0.05
CA PHE A 3 6.42 -17.34 0.06
C PHE A 3 6.19 -15.91 -0.43
N ASP A 4 5.08 -15.69 -1.13
CA ASP A 4 4.68 -14.38 -1.63
C ASP A 4 3.70 -13.73 -0.65
N TYR A 5 4.24 -12.96 0.30
CA TYR A 5 3.46 -12.23 1.28
C TYR A 5 2.65 -11.08 0.67
N TYR A 6 3.09 -10.52 -0.46
CA TYR A 6 2.34 -9.49 -1.17
C TYR A 6 1.05 -10.07 -1.72
N MET A 7 1.14 -11.14 -2.52
CA MET A 7 -0.02 -11.80 -3.09
C MET A 7 -0.92 -12.44 -2.03
N PHE A 8 -0.35 -12.97 -0.94
CA PHE A 8 -1.13 -13.40 0.22
C PHE A 8 -2.02 -12.26 0.76
N GLY A 9 -1.43 -11.10 1.04
CA GLY A 9 -2.17 -9.95 1.56
C GLY A 9 -3.22 -9.41 0.57
N GLN A 10 -2.86 -9.32 -0.71
CA GLN A 10 -3.80 -8.92 -1.76
C GLN A 10 -5.00 -9.86 -1.83
N ASN A 11 -4.76 -11.17 -1.88
CA ASN A 11 -5.84 -12.16 -2.00
C ASN A 11 -6.72 -12.24 -0.74
N TYR A 12 -6.14 -12.01 0.44
CA TYR A 12 -6.89 -11.98 1.68
C TYR A 12 -7.86 -10.79 1.75
N ILE A 13 -7.44 -9.60 1.30
CA ILE A 13 -8.24 -8.37 1.36
C ILE A 13 -9.21 -8.23 0.18
N ARG A 14 -8.84 -8.74 -1.01
CA ARG A 14 -9.65 -8.68 -2.24
C ARG A 14 -11.14 -9.01 -2.07
N PRO A 15 -11.56 -10.10 -1.39
CA PRO A 15 -12.98 -10.42 -1.24
C PRO A 15 -13.75 -9.44 -0.34
N LEU A 16 -13.07 -8.60 0.42
CA LEU A 16 -13.67 -7.60 1.32
C LEU A 16 -13.97 -6.27 0.60
N VAL A 17 -13.47 -6.09 -0.62
CA VAL A 17 -13.65 -4.87 -1.40
C VAL A 17 -14.89 -4.98 -2.29
N ASP A 18 -15.87 -4.11 -2.07
CA ASP A 18 -16.98 -3.93 -3.00
C ASP A 18 -16.54 -3.03 -4.16
N TYR A 19 -15.91 -3.64 -5.18
CA TYR A 19 -15.41 -2.94 -6.35
C TYR A 19 -16.49 -2.17 -7.14
N ARG A 20 -17.75 -2.59 -7.06
CA ARG A 20 -18.84 -1.93 -7.80
C ARG A 20 -19.21 -0.58 -7.19
N ASN A 21 -19.01 -0.45 -5.89
CA ASN A 21 -19.28 0.75 -5.11
C ASN A 21 -18.00 1.48 -4.67
N SER A 22 -16.84 1.09 -5.22
CA SER A 22 -15.55 1.71 -4.97
C SER A 22 -15.15 2.63 -6.12
N TYR A 23 -14.42 3.70 -5.82
CA TYR A 23 -14.03 4.71 -6.80
C TYR A 23 -12.57 5.13 -6.63
N VAL A 24 -11.92 5.43 -7.75
CA VAL A 24 -10.60 6.09 -7.78
C VAL A 24 -10.79 7.46 -8.43
N GLY A 25 -10.55 8.52 -7.66
CA GLY A 25 -10.58 9.88 -8.17
C GLY A 25 -9.29 10.22 -8.92
N ASN A 26 -9.39 11.05 -9.96
CA ASN A 26 -8.27 11.66 -10.67
C ASN A 26 -7.20 10.65 -11.15
N ILE A 27 -7.63 9.57 -11.79
CA ILE A 27 -6.74 8.46 -12.19
C ILE A 27 -5.53 8.90 -13.03
N SER A 28 -5.66 9.97 -13.83
CA SER A 28 -4.56 10.52 -14.64
C SER A 28 -3.38 11.02 -13.82
N ILE A 29 -3.60 11.44 -12.56
CA ILE A 29 -2.52 11.89 -11.68
C ILE A 29 -1.55 10.74 -11.37
N PHE A 30 -2.04 9.50 -11.25
CA PHE A 30 -1.16 8.35 -11.03
C PHE A 30 -0.26 8.08 -12.25
N GLN A 31 -0.74 8.36 -13.46
CA GLN A 31 0.08 8.29 -14.67
C GLN A 31 1.16 9.38 -14.67
N ASP A 32 0.80 10.61 -14.30
CA ASP A 32 1.75 11.72 -14.17
C ASP A 32 2.79 11.47 -13.07
N MET A 33 2.43 10.72 -12.01
CA MET A 33 3.35 10.29 -10.98
C MET A 33 4.36 9.28 -11.53
N GLU A 34 3.90 8.25 -12.27
CA GLU A 34 4.79 7.27 -12.91
C GLU A 34 5.79 7.94 -13.85
N GLN A 35 5.36 8.92 -14.65
CA GLN A 35 6.26 9.68 -15.52
C GLN A 35 7.34 10.42 -14.73
N LYS A 36 7.00 11.04 -13.60
CA LYS A 36 7.97 11.73 -12.73
C LYS A 36 8.96 10.73 -12.12
N LEU A 37 8.48 9.56 -11.71
CA LEU A 37 9.33 8.50 -11.18
C LEU A 37 10.30 7.97 -12.24
N GLN A 38 9.87 7.82 -13.50
CA GLN A 38 10.73 7.45 -14.63
C GLN A 38 11.82 8.49 -14.91
N GLN A 39 11.56 9.76 -14.61
CA GLN A 39 12.56 10.84 -14.70
C GLN A 39 13.55 10.87 -13.51
N GLY A 40 13.40 9.96 -12.55
CA GLY A 40 14.24 9.91 -11.35
C GLY A 40 13.82 10.86 -10.24
N HIS A 41 12.63 11.47 -10.32
CA HIS A 41 12.07 12.25 -9.22
C HIS A 41 11.53 11.35 -8.12
N ASN A 42 11.43 11.90 -6.91
CA ASN A 42 10.72 11.28 -5.80
C ASN A 42 9.30 11.83 -5.71
N VAL A 43 8.34 10.97 -5.36
CA VAL A 43 6.94 11.35 -5.12
C VAL A 43 6.54 10.91 -3.72
N VAL A 44 6.00 11.84 -2.94
CA VAL A 44 5.50 11.58 -1.58
C VAL A 44 3.99 11.74 -1.57
N LEU A 45 3.29 10.69 -1.14
CA LEU A 45 1.84 10.72 -0.95
C LEU A 45 1.51 11.18 0.48
N MET A 46 1.01 12.40 0.61
CA MET A 46 0.49 12.92 1.87
C MET A 46 -0.95 12.43 2.05
N SER A 47 -1.10 11.26 2.68
CA SER A 47 -2.38 10.57 2.83
C SER A 47 -2.91 10.63 4.27
N ASN A 48 -4.22 10.51 4.43
CA ASN A 48 -4.81 10.10 5.69
C ASN A 48 -4.59 8.59 5.90
N HIS A 49 -4.93 8.09 7.09
CA HIS A 49 -4.86 6.66 7.41
C HIS A 49 -6.13 6.25 8.14
N GLN A 50 -6.75 5.15 7.72
CA GLN A 50 -8.01 4.65 8.28
C GLN A 50 -7.88 3.24 8.85
N THR A 51 -7.18 2.35 8.14
CA THR A 51 -7.09 0.93 8.51
C THR A 51 -5.68 0.39 8.29
N GLU A 52 -5.32 -0.67 9.01
CA GLU A 52 -4.05 -1.37 8.78
C GLU A 52 -3.99 -2.04 7.39
N ALA A 53 -5.14 -2.19 6.72
CA ALA A 53 -5.25 -2.74 5.37
C ALA A 53 -5.13 -1.68 4.27
N ASP A 54 -4.95 -0.40 4.59
CA ASP A 54 -4.83 0.69 3.61
C ASP A 54 -3.80 0.38 2.50
N PRO A 55 -2.62 -0.20 2.78
CA PRO A 55 -1.68 -0.59 1.73
C PRO A 55 -2.27 -1.59 0.72
N ALA A 56 -3.06 -2.56 1.18
CA ALA A 56 -3.71 -3.53 0.32
C ALA A 56 -4.85 -2.90 -0.48
N ILE A 57 -5.67 -2.04 0.14
CA ILE A 57 -6.75 -1.34 -0.55
C ILE A 57 -6.20 -0.46 -1.68
N ILE A 58 -5.16 0.34 -1.40
CA ILE A 58 -4.51 1.17 -2.42
C ILE A 58 -4.00 0.31 -3.58
N ALA A 59 -3.29 -0.77 -3.28
CA ALA A 59 -2.76 -1.67 -4.30
C ALA A 59 -3.88 -2.31 -5.13
N LEU A 60 -4.93 -2.84 -4.49
CA LEU A 60 -6.06 -3.48 -5.18
C LEU A 60 -6.85 -2.53 -6.09
N LEU A 61 -7.00 -1.26 -5.69
CA LEU A 61 -7.70 -0.26 -6.50
C LEU A 61 -6.88 0.21 -7.70
N LEU A 62 -5.55 0.09 -7.64
CA LEU A 62 -4.62 0.53 -8.70
C LEU A 62 -4.04 -0.61 -9.53
N GLU A 63 -4.23 -1.88 -9.15
CA GLU A 63 -3.55 -3.04 -9.77
C GLU A 63 -3.74 -3.15 -11.29
N ARG A 64 -4.87 -2.66 -11.82
CA ARG A 64 -5.17 -2.74 -13.26
C ARG A 64 -4.67 -1.54 -14.04
N SER A 65 -4.73 -0.35 -13.45
CA SER A 65 -4.40 0.91 -14.14
C SER A 65 -2.95 1.31 -13.96
N ASN A 66 -2.37 1.02 -12.79
CA ASN A 66 -1.06 1.46 -12.33
C ASN A 66 -0.36 0.33 -11.55
N PRO A 67 -0.09 -0.82 -12.19
CA PRO A 67 0.49 -1.99 -11.52
C PRO A 67 1.82 -1.67 -10.87
N TRP A 68 2.66 -0.85 -11.51
CA TRP A 68 3.95 -0.44 -10.94
C TRP A 68 3.77 0.27 -9.60
N ILE A 69 2.86 1.26 -9.53
CA ILE A 69 2.56 1.94 -8.26
C ILE A 69 2.00 0.96 -7.23
N SER A 70 1.11 0.05 -7.64
CA SER A 70 0.46 -0.90 -6.73
C SER A 70 1.43 -1.84 -5.99
N GLU A 71 2.61 -2.08 -6.56
CA GLU A 71 3.65 -2.96 -6.01
C GLU A 71 4.82 -2.19 -5.38
N ASN A 72 5.09 -0.95 -5.81
CA ASN A 72 6.32 -0.23 -5.48
C ASN A 72 6.15 0.93 -4.49
N ILE A 73 4.93 1.24 -4.03
CA ILE A 73 4.77 2.22 -2.94
C ILE A 73 5.51 1.74 -1.69
N VAL A 74 6.23 2.67 -1.06
CA VAL A 74 6.86 2.49 0.25
C VAL A 74 6.04 3.19 1.33
N TYR A 75 5.57 2.46 2.33
CA TYR A 75 4.70 2.96 3.38
C TYR A 75 5.52 3.30 4.64
N VAL A 76 5.30 4.48 5.20
CA VAL A 76 5.81 4.81 6.54
C VAL A 76 4.90 4.12 7.56
N ALA A 77 5.41 3.12 8.27
CA ALA A 77 4.62 2.25 9.14
C ALA A 77 5.14 2.25 10.59
N GLY A 78 4.20 2.22 11.54
CA GLY A 78 4.48 2.19 12.97
C GLY A 78 4.70 0.79 13.55
N ASP A 79 5.17 0.71 14.79
CA ASP A 79 5.56 -0.55 15.43
C ASP A 79 4.45 -1.59 15.54
N ARG A 80 3.19 -1.16 15.71
CA ARG A 80 2.07 -2.07 15.95
C ARG A 80 1.89 -3.08 14.81
N VAL A 81 1.91 -2.63 13.56
CA VAL A 81 1.74 -3.52 12.40
C VAL A 81 2.96 -4.41 12.13
N VAL A 82 4.10 -4.09 12.73
CA VAL A 82 5.34 -4.86 12.59
C VAL A 82 5.50 -5.89 13.72
N THR A 83 4.90 -5.62 14.89
CA THR A 83 5.06 -6.42 16.11
C THR A 83 3.87 -7.35 16.39
N ASP A 84 2.66 -6.96 16.02
CA ASP A 84 1.46 -7.79 16.18
C ASP A 84 1.55 -9.04 15.28
N PRO A 85 1.55 -10.26 15.83
CA PRO A 85 1.65 -11.49 15.05
C PRO A 85 0.53 -11.68 14.01
N LEU A 86 -0.65 -11.07 14.23
CA LEU A 86 -1.77 -11.15 13.30
C LEU A 86 -1.57 -10.23 12.08
N CYS A 87 -0.93 -9.07 12.28
CA CYS A 87 -0.68 -8.09 11.23
C CYS A 87 0.63 -8.36 10.49
N LYS A 88 1.61 -8.97 11.15
CA LYS A 88 2.97 -9.17 10.64
C LYS A 88 3.02 -9.84 9.25
N PRO A 89 2.25 -10.91 8.94
CA PRO A 89 2.27 -11.50 7.60
C PRO A 89 1.87 -10.51 6.49
N PHE A 90 0.96 -9.58 6.77
CA PHE A 90 0.54 -8.55 5.81
C PHE A 90 1.63 -7.50 5.61
N SER A 91 2.29 -7.08 6.70
CA SER A 91 3.41 -6.13 6.67
C SER A 91 4.62 -6.69 5.94
N MET A 92 4.90 -7.99 6.06
CA MET A 92 5.99 -8.67 5.33
C MET A 92 5.83 -8.62 3.80
N GLY A 93 4.60 -8.39 3.30
CA GLY A 93 4.29 -8.25 1.88
C GLY A 93 4.33 -6.82 1.35
N ARG A 94 4.86 -5.86 2.11
CA ARG A 94 4.89 -4.44 1.73
C ARG A 94 6.29 -3.85 1.86
N ASN A 95 6.56 -2.83 1.06
CA ASN A 95 7.76 -2.01 1.23
C ASN A 95 7.50 -1.00 2.35
N LEU A 96 8.30 -1.05 3.42
CA LEU A 96 8.06 -0.24 4.61
C LEU A 96 9.28 0.60 5.00
N ILE A 97 9.03 1.82 5.43
CA ILE A 97 9.93 2.59 6.30
C ILE A 97 9.36 2.48 7.72
N CYS A 98 9.96 1.62 8.53
CA CYS A 98 9.51 1.39 9.90
C CYS A 98 9.97 2.54 10.82
N VAL A 99 9.02 3.16 11.51
CA VAL A 99 9.27 4.28 12.43
C VAL A 99 8.57 4.06 13.76
N TYR A 100 9.18 4.53 14.84
CA TYR A 100 8.51 4.58 16.13
C TYR A 100 7.51 5.72 16.14
N SER A 101 6.25 5.43 16.47
CA SER A 101 5.23 6.47 16.53
C SER A 101 5.46 7.37 17.74
N LYS A 102 5.58 8.69 17.51
CA LYS A 102 5.64 9.68 18.60
C LYS A 102 4.46 9.57 19.58
N LYS A 103 3.31 9.05 19.15
CA LYS A 103 2.13 8.84 20.01
C LYS A 103 2.40 7.82 21.14
N HIS A 104 3.36 6.93 20.95
CA HIS A 104 3.69 5.83 21.84
C HIS A 104 5.15 5.86 22.33
N MET A 105 5.86 6.95 22.06
CA MET A 105 7.15 7.30 22.68
C MET A 105 6.92 8.06 23.98
#